data_AF-A0A1Y4J4V4-F1
#
_entry.id   AF-A0A1Y4J4V4-F1
#
_cell.length_a   1.000
_cell.length_b   1.000
_cell.length_c   1.000
_cell.angle_alpha   90.00
_cell.angle_beta   90.00
_cell.angle_gamma   90.00
#
_symmetry.space_group_name_H-M   'P 1'
#
loop_
_entity.id
_entity.type
_entity.pdbx_description
1 polymer ?
#
loop_
_entity_poly.entity_id
_entity_poly.type
_entity_poly.pdbx_seq_one_letter_code
_entity_poly.pdbx_strand_id
1 'polypeptide(L)'
;MALLGGVCFVLIGLLNEGIPWEMPLVLQGVMGSAAIVTPLEFVTGCVVNLWLGWGVWDYSDLPCNLLGQICLPFSLFWVLVAMAVAVLDDWLRWRWFGEEKPHYTLIR
;
A
#
# COMPACT_ATOMS: atom_id res chain seq x y z
N MET A 1 -2.46 0.82 14.15
CA MET A 1 -1.36 0.36 13.27
C MET A 1 -0.76 1.51 12.47
N ALA A 2 -0.26 2.53 13.18
CA ALA A 2 0.42 3.67 12.55
C ALA A 2 1.83 3.31 12.06
N LEU A 3 2.52 2.41 12.78
CA LEU A 3 3.86 1.95 12.41
C LEU A 3 3.83 1.15 11.09
N LEU A 4 2.92 0.19 10.95
CA LEU A 4 2.73 -0.55 9.69
C LEU A 4 2.40 0.41 8.53
N GLY A 5 1.45 1.34 8.75
CA GLY A 5 1.10 2.34 7.75
C GLY A 5 2.29 3.23 7.34
N GLY A 6 3.12 3.65 8.30
CA GLY A 6 4.33 4.42 8.04
C GLY A 6 5.39 3.62 7.27
N VAL A 7 5.58 2.35 7.60
CA VAL A 7 6.48 1.44 6.83
C VAL A 7 5.96 1.26 5.41
N CYS A 8 4.66 1.02 5.23
CA CYS A 8 4.04 0.95 3.90
C CYS A 8 4.23 2.25 3.12
N PHE A 9 4.04 3.42 3.76
CA PHE A 9 4.23 4.73 3.13
C PHE A 9 5.65 4.87 2.58
N VAL A 10 6.67 4.61 3.40
CA VAL A 10 8.08 4.71 2.99
C VAL A 10 8.40 3.73 1.87
N LEU A 11 7.94 2.48 1.96
CA LEU A 11 8.21 1.47 0.95
C LEU A 11 7.52 1.78 -0.38
N ILE A 12 6.28 2.31 -0.35
CA ILE A 12 5.57 2.74 -1.56
C ILE A 12 6.29 3.93 -2.20
N GLY A 13 6.73 4.92 -1.43
CA GLY A 13 7.52 6.05 -1.93
C GLY A 13 8.84 5.60 -2.58
N LEU A 14 9.56 4.67 -1.94
CA LEU A 14 10.79 4.08 -2.50
C LEU A 14 10.53 3.28 -3.79
N LEU A 15 9.42 2.54 -3.83
CA LEU A 15 9.01 1.83 -5.04
C LEU A 15 8.69 2.82 -6.17
N ASN A 16 8.00 3.92 -5.85
CA ASN A 16 7.59 4.94 -6.80
C ASN A 16 8.79 5.67 -7.43
N GLU A 17 9.83 5.99 -6.64
CA GLU A 17 11.07 6.62 -7.13
C GLU A 17 11.81 5.74 -8.16
N GLY A 18 11.67 4.41 -8.06
CA GLY A 18 12.23 3.46 -9.02
C GLY A 18 11.38 3.24 -10.28
N ILE A 19 10.16 3.79 -10.33
CA ILE A 19 9.22 3.59 -11.43
C ILE A 19 9.26 4.79 -12.40
N PRO A 20 9.36 4.56 -13.72
CA PRO A 20 9.28 5.64 -14.69
C PRO A 20 7.91 6.34 -14.67
N TRP A 21 7.90 7.66 -14.87
CA TRP A 21 6.68 8.49 -14.92
C TRP A 21 5.67 8.06 -16.00
N GLU A 22 6.11 7.33 -17.03
CA GLU A 22 5.23 6.80 -18.07
C GLU A 22 4.33 5.66 -17.58
N MET A 23 4.64 5.07 -16.42
CA MET A 23 3.81 4.03 -15.82
C MET A 23 2.48 4.64 -15.35
N PRO A 24 1.33 4.03 -15.69
CA PRO A 24 0.05 4.50 -15.19
C PRO A 24 -0.02 4.46 -13.66
N LEU A 25 -0.59 5.50 -13.04
CA LEU A 25 -0.74 5.61 -11.59
C LEU A 25 -1.54 4.43 -11.01
N VAL A 26 -2.51 3.90 -11.77
CA VAL A 26 -3.26 2.70 -11.36
C VAL A 26 -2.33 1.50 -11.22
N LEU A 27 -1.35 1.33 -12.12
CA LEU A 27 -0.40 0.22 -12.05
C LEU A 27 0.56 0.41 -10.87
N GLN A 28 1.02 1.63 -10.61
CA GLN A 28 1.79 1.96 -9.40
C GLN A 28 1.01 1.61 -8.13
N GLY A 29 -0.29 1.96 -8.07
CA GLY A 29 -1.18 1.59 -6.97
C GLY A 29 -1.36 0.09 -6.81
N VAL A 30 -1.53 -0.65 -7.91
CA VAL A 30 -1.64 -2.12 -7.90
C VAL A 30 -0.35 -2.74 -7.38
N MET A 31 0.81 -2.26 -7.84
CA MET A 31 2.10 -2.73 -7.35
C MET A 31 2.28 -2.41 -5.87
N GLY A 32 1.98 -1.19 -5.42
CA GLY A 32 2.05 -0.81 -4.02
C GLY A 32 1.13 -1.66 -3.13
N SER A 33 -0.11 -1.90 -3.56
CA SER A 33 -1.03 -2.76 -2.82
C SER A 33 -0.58 -4.22 -2.77
N ALA A 34 -0.27 -4.81 -3.93
CA ALA A 34 -0.01 -6.24 -4.06
C ALA A 34 1.38 -6.64 -3.56
N ALA A 35 2.40 -5.81 -3.76
CA ALA A 35 3.78 -6.12 -3.38
C ALA A 35 4.15 -5.62 -1.98
N ILE A 36 3.46 -4.59 -1.45
CA ILE A 36 3.84 -3.96 -0.18
C ILE A 36 2.71 -4.10 0.85
N VAL A 37 1.55 -3.50 0.61
CA VAL A 37 0.50 -3.40 1.65
C VAL A 37 -0.04 -4.78 2.03
N THR A 38 -0.47 -5.57 1.05
CA THR A 38 -1.12 -6.87 1.28
C THR A 38 -0.19 -7.89 1.95
N PRO A 39 1.09 -8.07 1.52
CA PRO A 39 2.00 -8.98 2.20
C PRO A 39 2.35 -8.53 3.62
N LEU A 40 2.57 -7.23 3.84
CA LEU A 40 2.90 -6.71 5.17
C LEU A 40 1.70 -6.81 6.12
N GLU A 41 0.49 -6.55 5.64
CA GLU A 41 -0.75 -6.76 6.38
C GLU A 41 -0.91 -8.24 6.77
N PHE A 42 -0.68 -9.16 5.82
CA PHE A 42 -0.75 -10.60 6.09
C PHE A 42 0.27 -11.07 7.14
N VAL A 43 1.54 -10.68 7.00
CA VAL A 43 2.59 -11.04 7.96
C VAL A 43 2.28 -10.47 9.33
N THR A 44 1.86 -9.20 9.39
CA THR A 44 1.49 -8.55 10.65
C THR A 44 0.29 -9.23 11.30
N GLY A 45 -0.75 -9.56 10.52
CA GLY A 45 -1.92 -10.31 10.99
C GLY A 45 -1.53 -11.68 11.51
N CYS A 46 -0.67 -12.43 10.81
CA CYS A 46 -0.15 -13.71 11.29
C CYS A 46 0.53 -13.58 12.67
N VAL A 47 1.38 -12.56 12.85
CA VAL A 47 2.07 -12.33 14.13
C VAL A 47 1.08 -11.93 15.22
N VAL A 48 0.21 -10.96 14.95
CA VAL A 48 -0.66 -10.36 15.96
C VAL A 48 -1.83 -11.27 16.33
N ASN A 49 -2.41 -11.99 15.37
CA ASN A 49 -3.60 -12.79 15.59
C ASN A 49 -3.29 -14.27 15.78
N LEU A 50 -2.45 -14.87 14.94
CA LEU A 50 -2.17 -16.30 15.04
C LEU A 50 -1.16 -16.62 16.15
N TRP A 51 -0.14 -15.77 16.32
CA TRP A 51 0.87 -16.00 17.35
C TRP A 51 0.50 -15.34 18.69
N LEU A 52 0.14 -14.06 18.69
CA LEU A 52 -0.14 -13.32 19.93
C LEU A 52 -1.60 -13.39 20.40
N GLY A 53 -2.53 -13.83 19.54
CA GLY A 53 -3.93 -14.03 19.90
C GLY A 53 -4.72 -12.74 20.16
N TRP A 54 -4.31 -11.60 19.62
CA TRP A 54 -4.94 -10.31 19.92
C TRP A 54 -6.27 -10.08 19.20
N GLY A 55 -6.56 -10.82 18.13
CA GLY A 55 -7.86 -10.79 17.44
C GLY A 55 -8.21 -9.44 16.79
N VAL A 56 -7.22 -8.74 16.23
CA VAL A 56 -7.37 -7.43 15.59
C VAL A 56 -7.40 -7.61 14.08
N TRP A 57 -8.32 -6.94 13.36
CA TRP A 57 -8.46 -7.11 11.90
C TRP A 57 -8.81 -8.53 11.47
N ASP A 58 -9.86 -9.08 12.07
CA ASP A 58 -10.39 -10.37 11.66
C ASP A 58 -11.22 -10.22 10.37
N TYR A 59 -10.73 -10.81 9.29
CA TYR A 59 -11.38 -10.85 7.98
C TYR A 59 -12.00 -12.23 7.68
N SER A 60 -12.13 -13.11 8.68
CA SER A 60 -12.60 -14.50 8.49
C SER A 60 -14.01 -14.58 7.87
N ASP A 61 -14.87 -13.60 8.16
CA ASP A 61 -16.24 -13.53 7.66
C ASP A 61 -16.35 -12.90 6.26
N LEU A 62 -15.24 -12.46 5.67
CA LEU A 62 -15.24 -11.83 4.35
C LEU A 62 -14.86 -12.83 3.24
N PRO A 63 -15.45 -12.68 2.05
CA PRO A 63 -15.13 -13.54 0.91
C PRO A 63 -13.68 -13.33 0.47
N CYS A 64 -13.07 -14.40 -0.05
CA CYS A 64 -11.69 -14.39 -0.56
C CYS A 64 -10.67 -13.91 0.50
N ASN A 65 -10.89 -14.24 1.78
CA ASN A 65 -9.91 -14.04 2.82
C ASN A 65 -8.81 -15.12 2.78
N LEU A 66 -7.64 -14.77 3.32
CA LEU A 66 -6.54 -15.70 3.55
C LEU A 66 -6.23 -15.75 5.04
N LEU A 67 -6.50 -16.89 5.67
CA LEU A 67 -6.35 -17.14 7.12
C LEU A 67 -7.06 -16.10 8.01
N GLY A 68 -8.08 -15.41 7.48
CA GLY A 68 -8.72 -14.28 8.18
C GLY A 68 -7.82 -13.05 8.40
N GLN A 69 -6.63 -12.99 7.80
CA GLN A 69 -5.64 -11.91 8.03
C GLN A 69 -5.61 -10.85 6.94
N ILE A 70 -5.97 -11.22 5.72
CA ILE A 70 -6.19 -10.31 4.59
C ILE A 70 -7.40 -10.79 3.81
N CYS A 71 -7.97 -9.95 2.96
CA CYS A 71 -8.93 -10.39 1.96
C CYS A 71 -8.90 -9.53 0.70
N LEU A 72 -9.37 -10.12 -0.41
CA LEU A 72 -9.33 -9.49 -1.73
C LEU A 72 -10.01 -8.12 -1.79
N PRO A 73 -11.22 -7.89 -1.19
CA PRO A 73 -11.85 -6.57 -1.22
C PRO A 73 -10.99 -5.46 -0.60
N PHE A 74 -10.30 -5.74 0.51
CA PHE A 74 -9.42 -4.76 1.15
C PHE A 74 -8.12 -4.57 0.38
N SER A 75 -7.54 -5.63 -0.20
CA SER A 75 -6.41 -5.51 -1.13
C SER A 75 -6.73 -4.63 -2.35
N LEU A 76 -7.96 -4.68 -2.87
CA LEU A 76 -8.40 -3.76 -3.92
C LEU A 76 -8.55 -2.33 -3.40
N PHE A 77 -9.10 -2.14 -2.20
CA PHE A 77 -9.18 -0.83 -1.57
C PHE A 77 -7.79 -0.21 -1.37
N TRP A 78 -6.80 -1.02 -0.99
CA TRP A 78 -5.42 -0.57 -0.81
C TRP A 78 -4.76 -0.09 -2.09
N VAL A 79 -5.25 -0.45 -3.28
CA VAL A 79 -4.78 0.14 -4.55
C VAL A 79 -5.02 1.64 -4.56
N LEU A 80 -6.22 2.08 -4.19
CA LEU A 80 -6.58 3.51 -4.16
C LEU A 80 -5.76 4.26 -3.12
N VAL A 81 -5.54 3.64 -1.96
CA VAL A 81 -4.71 4.23 -0.89
C VAL A 81 -3.25 4.32 -1.33
N ALA A 82 -2.71 3.28 -1.98
CA ALA A 82 -1.35 3.29 -2.50
C ALA A 82 -1.15 4.38 -3.57
N MET A 83 -2.14 4.59 -4.45
CA MET A 83 -2.11 5.72 -5.41
C MET A 83 -2.06 7.07 -4.68
N ALA A 84 -2.90 7.26 -3.66
CA ALA A 84 -2.91 8.49 -2.89
C ALA A 84 -1.59 8.72 -2.14
N VAL A 85 -0.98 7.64 -1.64
CA VAL A 85 0.33 7.67 -0.99
C VAL A 85 1.43 8.06 -1.96
N ALA A 86 1.49 7.47 -3.16
CA ALA A 86 2.48 7.82 -4.18
C ALA A 86 2.38 9.30 -4.57
N VAL A 87 1.17 9.81 -4.83
CA VAL A 87 0.94 11.23 -5.13
C VAL A 87 1.36 12.13 -3.97
N LEU A 88 1.06 11.72 -2.73
CA LEU A 88 1.42 12.49 -1.54
C LEU A 88 2.94 12.52 -1.33
N ASP A 89 3.63 11.39 -1.51
CA ASP A 89 5.10 11.30 -1.36
C ASP A 89 5.79 12.22 -2.37
N ASP A 90 5.44 12.14 -3.65
CA ASP A 90 6.04 12.99 -4.68
C ASP A 90 5.71 14.47 -4.48
N TRP A 91 4.50 14.78 -3.99
CA TRP A 91 4.13 16.16 -3.66
C TRP A 91 4.95 16.71 -2.49
N LEU A 92 5.15 15.91 -1.44
CA LEU A 92 5.99 16.28 -0.30
C LEU A 92 7.44 16.48 -0.76
N ARG A 93 7.95 15.60 -1.62
CA ARG A 93 9.30 15.69 -2.18
C ARG A 93 9.49 16.92 -3.04
N TRP A 94 8.56 17.20 -3.94
CA TRP A 94 8.54 18.44 -4.71
C TRP A 94 8.53 19.68 -3.79
N ARG A 95 7.68 19.67 -2.75
CA ARG A 95 7.47 20.84 -1.89
C ARG A 95 8.63 21.12 -0.93
N TRP A 96 9.29 20.10 -0.42
CA TRP A 96 10.31 20.20 0.63
C TRP A 96 11.74 19.94 0.14
N PHE A 97 11.92 19.05 -0.83
CA PHE A 97 13.24 18.71 -1.38
C PHE A 97 13.49 19.36 -2.76
N GLY A 98 12.49 19.99 -3.36
CA GLY A 98 12.62 20.69 -4.63
C GLY A 98 12.82 19.74 -5.81
N GLU A 99 12.35 18.49 -5.68
CA GLU A 99 12.37 17.49 -6.74
C GLU A 99 11.45 17.87 -7.92
N GLU A 100 11.39 17.02 -8.95
CA GLU A 100 10.54 17.24 -10.11
C GLU A 100 9.06 17.35 -9.69
N LYS A 101 8.31 18.22 -10.38
CA LYS A 101 6.88 18.38 -10.10
C LYS A 101 6.14 17.11 -10.52
N PRO A 102 5.31 16.49 -9.66
CA PRO A 102 4.61 15.26 -9.99
C PRO A 102 3.71 15.42 -11.21
N HIS A 103 3.85 14.49 -12.15
CA HIS A 103 3.00 14.37 -13.33
C HIS A 103 2.65 12.89 -13.56
N TYR A 104 1.37 12.59 -13.71
CA TYR A 104 0.90 11.20 -13.81
C TYR A 104 -0.03 11.01 -15.00
N THR A 105 0.05 9.80 -15.58
CA THR A 105 -0.98 9.29 -16.49
C THR A 105 -1.88 8.34 -15.70
N LEU A 106 -3.20 8.56 -15.71
CA LEU A 106 -4.15 7.74 -14.92
C LEU A 106 -4.30 6.33 -15.48
N ILE A 107 -4.64 6.24 -16.77
CA ILE A 107 -4.83 5.00 -17.53
C ILE A 107 -4.28 5.31 -18.93
N ARG A 108 -3.46 4.41 -19.47
CA ARG A 108 -2.91 4.52 -20.83
C ARG A 108 -3.46 3.43 -21.72
#